data_AF-A0A254RJR7-F1
#
_entry.id   AF-A0A254RJR7-F1
#
_cell.length_a   1.000
_cell.length_b   1.000
_cell.length_c   1.000
_cell.angle_alpha   90.00
_cell.angle_beta   90.00
_cell.angle_gamma   90.00
#
_symmetry.space_group_name_H-M   'P 1'
#
loop_
_entity.id
_entity.type
_entity.pdbx_description
1 polymer ?
#
loop_
_entity_poly.entity_id
_entity_poly.type
_entity_poly.pdbx_seq_one_letter_code
_entity_poly.pdbx_strand_id
1 'polypeptide(L)'
;MNGTPFNKIKSTALGLAGTTLARVELASEEGRLKTKFQALGQKLYKAVQGDLLGTIKNDPSVVELIGDIEETQRRIADLESKIGGGNR
;
A
#
# COMPACT_ATOMS: atom_id res chain seq x y z
N MET A 1 -13.36 41.56 -2.35
CA MET A 1 -13.44 40.09 -2.46
C MET A 1 -13.64 39.50 -1.07
N ASN A 2 -14.89 39.34 -0.61
CA ASN A 2 -15.19 38.72 0.67
C ASN A 2 -15.40 37.22 0.47
N GLY A 3 -14.31 36.44 0.56
CA GLY A 3 -14.41 34.99 0.72
C GLY A 3 -15.03 34.69 2.08
N THR A 4 -16.32 34.34 2.11
CA THR A 4 -17.09 34.09 3.33
C THR A 4 -16.44 33.00 4.20
N PRO A 5 -16.49 33.12 5.54
CA PRO A 5 -15.98 32.11 6.49
C PRO A 5 -16.46 30.68 6.19
N PHE A 6 -17.66 30.56 5.62
CA PHE A 6 -18.26 29.30 5.17
C PHE A 6 -17.43 28.55 4.12
N ASN A 7 -16.81 29.25 3.17
CA ASN A 7 -15.97 28.62 2.14
C ASN A 7 -14.68 28.03 2.73
N LYS A 8 -14.11 28.68 3.75
CA LYS A 8 -12.94 28.15 4.48
C LYS A 8 -13.30 26.89 5.26
N ILE A 9 -14.42 26.92 5.99
CA ILE A 9 -14.91 25.75 6.76
C ILE A 9 -15.16 24.55 5.83
N LYS A 10 -15.82 24.77 4.68
CA LYS A 10 -16.06 23.72 3.68
C LYS A 10 -14.76 23.14 3.12
N SER A 11 -13.78 23.99 2.81
CA SER A 11 -12.46 23.56 2.31
C SER A 11 -11.70 22.73 3.35
N THR A 12 -11.71 23.14 4.62
CA THR A 12 -11.05 22.41 5.71
C THR A 12 -11.72 21.05 5.95
N ALA A 13 -13.06 21.00 5.97
CA ALA A 13 -13.80 19.75 6.13
C ALA A 13 -13.51 18.76 4.98
N LEU A 14 -13.45 19.24 3.74
CA LEU A 14 -13.07 18.42 2.58
C LEU A 14 -11.62 17.91 2.68
N GLY A 15 -10.68 18.74 3.14
CA GLY A 15 -9.29 18.33 3.36
C GLY A 15 -9.14 17.25 4.45
N LEU A 16 -9.89 17.38 5.55
CA LEU A 16 -9.90 16.40 6.64
C LEU A 16 -10.53 15.07 6.20
N ALA A 17 -11.62 15.11 5.44
CA ALA A 17 -12.25 13.92 4.87
C ALA A 17 -11.30 13.21 3.88
N GLY A 18 -10.62 13.96 3.01
CA GLY A 18 -9.63 13.41 2.08
C GLY A 18 -8.45 12.76 2.78
N THR A 19 -7.91 13.39 3.84
CA THR A 19 -6.81 12.82 4.64
C THR A 19 -7.25 11.56 5.37
N THR A 20 -8.46 11.55 5.92
CA THR A 20 -9.01 10.37 6.62
C THR A 20 -9.22 9.21 5.65
N LEU A 21 -9.76 9.47 4.46
CA LEU A 21 -9.90 8.47 3.41
C LEU A 21 -8.55 7.87 3.00
N ALA A 22 -7.54 8.72 2.76
CA ALA A 22 -6.20 8.26 2.42
C ALA A 22 -5.58 7.37 3.51
N ARG A 23 -5.85 7.63 4.80
CA ARG A 23 -5.40 6.77 5.91
C ARG A 23 -6.09 5.41 5.93
N VAL A 24 -7.37 5.35 5.59
CA VAL A 24 -8.10 4.06 5.48
C VAL A 24 -7.57 3.27 4.28
N GLU A 25 -7.33 3.94 3.16
CA GLU A 25 -6.69 3.33 1.98
C GLU A 25 -5.30 2.79 2.31
N LEU A 26 -4.49 3.56 3.05
CA LEU A 26 -3.15 3.14 3.51
C LEU A 26 -3.24 1.85 4.33
N ALA A 27 -4.09 1.82 5.37
CA ALA A 27 -4.27 0.63 6.21
C ALA A 27 -4.75 -0.59 5.41
N SER A 28 -5.59 -0.37 4.38
CA SER A 28 -6.03 -1.44 3.49
C SER A 28 -4.88 -1.99 2.63
N GLU A 29 -4.03 -1.13 2.08
CA GLU A 29 -2.87 -1.55 1.28
C GLU A 29 -1.81 -2.24 2.14
N GLU A 30 -1.55 -1.78 3.36
CA GLU A 30 -0.69 -2.46 4.34
C GLU A 30 -1.20 -3.87 4.66
N GLY A 31 -2.52 -4.02 4.83
CA GLY A 31 -3.17 -5.32 5.01
C GLY A 31 -2.95 -6.24 3.82
N ARG A 32 -3.14 -5.73 2.58
CA ARG A 32 -2.86 -6.48 1.35
C ARG A 32 -1.39 -6.90 1.25
N LEU A 33 -0.47 -5.99 1.57
CA LEU A 33 0.98 -6.26 1.56
C LEU A 33 1.32 -7.40 2.52
N LYS A 34 0.75 -7.39 3.73
CA LYS A 34 0.93 -8.47 4.71
C LYS A 34 0.47 -9.81 4.16
N THR A 35 -0.72 -9.87 3.54
CA THR A 35 -1.22 -11.11 2.92
C THR A 35 -0.32 -11.61 1.79
N LYS A 36 0.21 -10.71 0.95
CA LYS A 36 1.15 -11.07 -0.11
C LYS A 36 2.46 -11.65 0.44
N PHE A 37 3.04 -11.05 1.47
CA PHE A 37 4.22 -11.60 2.14
C PHE A 37 3.94 -12.95 2.81
N GLN A 38 2.76 -13.14 3.40
CA GLN A 38 2.36 -14.44 3.94
C GLN A 38 2.29 -15.51 2.84
N ALA A 39 1.70 -15.20 1.69
CA ALA A 39 1.65 -16.11 0.54
C ALA A 39 3.06 -16.45 0.01
N LEU A 40 3.95 -15.46 -0.07
CA LEU A 40 5.34 -15.67 -0.49
C LEU A 40 6.08 -16.57 0.51
N GLY A 41 5.93 -16.29 1.81
CA GLY A 41 6.50 -17.11 2.88
C GLY A 41 6.02 -18.57 2.82
N GLN A 42 4.74 -18.80 2.53
CA GLN A 42 4.20 -20.16 2.36
C GLN A 42 4.80 -20.88 1.14
N LYS A 43 4.99 -20.18 0.01
CA LYS A 43 5.63 -20.75 -1.19
C LYS A 43 7.09 -21.09 -0.90
N LEU A 44 7.83 -20.17 -0.28
CA LEU A 44 9.23 -20.39 0.11
C LEU A 44 9.36 -21.54 1.11
N TYR A 45 8.50 -21.60 2.13
CA TYR A 45 8.48 -22.70 3.10
C TYR A 45 8.34 -24.08 2.42
N LYS A 46 7.41 -24.20 1.46
CA LYS A 46 7.25 -25.43 0.67
C LYS A 46 8.49 -25.76 -0.16
N ALA A 47 9.13 -24.76 -0.76
CA ALA A 47 10.35 -24.97 -1.52
C ALA A 47 11.54 -25.38 -0.65
N VAL A 48 11.65 -24.87 0.58
CA VAL A 48 12.64 -25.33 1.56
C VAL A 48 12.43 -26.81 1.86
N GLN A 49 11.18 -27.23 2.13
CA GLN A 49 10.87 -28.63 2.42
C GLN A 49 11.17 -29.58 1.25
N GLY A 50 11.00 -29.10 0.00
CA GLY A 50 11.21 -29.88 -1.21
C GLY A 50 12.62 -29.78 -1.81
N ASP A 51 13.55 -29.05 -1.19
CA ASP A 51 14.87 -28.72 -1.76
C ASP A 51 14.79 -28.02 -3.15
N LEU A 52 13.76 -27.19 -3.33
CA LEU A 52 13.47 -26.45 -4.57
C LEU A 52 13.83 -24.96 -4.49
N LEU A 53 14.61 -24.55 -3.50
CA LEU A 53 15.02 -23.14 -3.33
C LEU A 53 15.78 -22.60 -4.54
N GLY A 54 16.55 -23.44 -5.23
CA GLY A 54 17.30 -23.03 -6.44
C GLY A 54 16.40 -22.71 -7.63
N THR A 55 15.21 -23.32 -7.70
CA THR A 55 14.29 -23.22 -8.83
C THR A 55 13.12 -22.28 -8.56
N ILE A 56 12.72 -22.09 -7.30
CA ILE A 56 11.56 -21.26 -6.94
C ILE A 56 11.68 -19.79 -7.39
N LYS A 57 12.90 -19.26 -7.53
CA LYS A 57 13.15 -17.90 -8.05
C LYS A 57 12.69 -17.71 -9.50
N ASN A 58 12.57 -18.80 -10.26
CA ASN A 58 12.14 -18.79 -11.66
C ASN A 58 10.68 -19.24 -11.80
N ASP A 59 9.99 -19.58 -10.70
CA ASP A 59 8.57 -19.94 -10.73
C ASP A 59 7.76 -18.69 -11.11
N PRO A 60 6.97 -18.73 -12.21
CA PRO A 60 6.21 -17.57 -12.67
C PRO A 60 5.28 -16.99 -11.60
N SER A 61 4.68 -17.84 -10.78
CA SER A 61 3.76 -17.42 -9.72
C SER A 61 4.47 -16.75 -8.55
N VAL A 62 5.76 -17.01 -8.35
CA VAL A 62 6.60 -16.34 -7.34
C VAL A 62 7.09 -15.02 -7.87
N VAL A 63 7.52 -14.97 -9.14
CA VAL A 63 7.94 -13.73 -9.81
C VAL A 63 6.79 -12.72 -9.86
N GLU A 64 5.60 -13.17 -10.26
CA GLU A 64 4.39 -12.33 -10.26
C GLU A 64 4.08 -11.81 -8.85
N LEU A 65 4.12 -12.69 -7.85
CA LEU A 65 3.87 -12.30 -6.46
C LEU A 65 4.89 -11.27 -5.93
N ILE A 66 6.16 -11.36 -6.33
CA ILE A 66 7.19 -10.37 -5.99
C ILE A 66 6.87 -9.03 -6.67
N GLY A 67 6.53 -9.03 -7.97
CA GLY A 67 6.12 -7.82 -8.67
C GLY A 67 4.90 -7.15 -8.02
N ASP A 68 3.92 -7.95 -7.61
CA ASP A 68 2.73 -7.52 -6.87
C ASP A 68 3.07 -6.89 -5.51
N ILE A 69 4.09 -7.40 -4.81
CA ILE A 69 4.58 -6.83 -3.55
C ILE A 69 5.21 -5.46 -3.81
N GLU A 70 6.08 -5.35 -4.82
CA GLU A 70 6.74 -4.10 -5.18
C GLU A 70 5.75 -3.02 -5.61
N GLU A 71 4.70 -3.38 -6.34
CA GLU A 71 3.63 -2.44 -6.68
C GLU A 71 2.87 -1.96 -5.43
N THR A 72 2.54 -2.86 -4.52
CA THR A 72 1.83 -2.50 -3.28
C THR A 72 2.67 -1.58 -2.40
N GLN A 73 3.98 -1.85 -2.30
CA GLN A 73 4.91 -0.98 -1.58
C GLN A 73 4.98 0.43 -2.19
N ARG A 74 4.99 0.53 -3.54
CA ARG A 74 4.91 1.83 -4.22
C ARG A 74 3.62 2.59 -3.90
N ARG A 75 2.47 1.91 -3.93
CA ARG A 75 1.17 2.51 -3.57
C ARG A 75 1.13 3.00 -2.13
N ILE A 76 1.71 2.24 -1.20
CA ILE A 76 1.85 2.65 0.21
C ILE A 76 2.69 3.92 0.31
N ALA A 77 3.87 3.95 -0.32
CA ALA A 77 4.74 5.13 -0.31
C ALA A 77 4.03 6.38 -0.89
N ASP A 78 3.24 6.21 -1.95
CA ASP A 78 2.44 7.29 -2.53
C ASP A 78 1.35 7.80 -1.57
N LEU A 79 0.67 6.90 -0.85
CA LEU A 79 -0.34 7.24 0.15
C LEU A 79 0.27 7.94 1.37
N GLU A 80 1.40 7.43 1.86
CA GLU A 80 2.17 8.07 2.94
C GLU A 80 2.61 9.49 2.55
N SER A 81 3.09 9.67 1.32
CA SER A 81 3.47 10.98 0.78
C SER A 81 2.27 11.94 0.71
N LYS A 82 1.10 11.47 0.27
CA LYS A 82 -0.15 12.27 0.27
C LYS A 82 -0.59 12.68 1.67
N ILE A 83 -0.45 11.79 2.65
CA ILE A 83 -0.82 12.07 4.05
C ILE A 83 0.20 13.03 4.69
N GLY A 84 1.49 12.85 4.45
CA GLY A 84 2.58 13.68 4.98
C GLY A 84 2.73 15.04 4.28
N GLY A 85 2.25 15.16 3.05
CA GLY A 85 2.39 16.34 2.18
C GLY A 85 1.29 17.40 2.29
N GLY A 86 0.32 17.25 3.20
CA GLY A 86 -0.76 18.23 3.41
C GLY A 86 -0.37 19.52 4.17
N ASN A 87 0.93 19.86 4.23
CA ASN A 87 1.45 20.99 5.02
C ASN A 87 2.57 21.75 4.29
N ARG A 88 2.34 22.12 3.02
CA ARG A 88 3.10 23.17 2.32
C ARG A 88 2.13 24.19 1.74
#